data_AF-A0A256YJY8-F1
#
_entry.id   AF-A0A256YJY8-F1
#
_cell.length_a   1.000
_cell.length_b   1.000
_cell.length_c   1.000
_cell.angle_alpha   90.00
_cell.angle_beta   90.00
_cell.angle_gamma   90.00
#
_symmetry.space_group_name_H-M   'P 1'
#
loop_
_entity.id
_entity.type
_entity.pdbx_description
1 polymer ?
#
loop_
_entity_poly.entity_id
_entity_poly.type
_entity_poly.pdbx_seq_one_letter_code
_entity_poly.pdbx_strand_id
1 'polypeptide(L)'
;MIYELRLKEELRRKIEDILSRESREKALNDHHSRRKPRPCGFTIHTGIGCSLQCTYCYIGDMGFSWSIREYPLNGVELVYALLNNPYFVPGENGSLIAIGSVTEPFHGVTRTRTLEYIESISKYLGNPIQFSTKMYLTRKDALFLRKTDPGISPLITIVTIKYAERLEPYAPPPSKRFKTIKNLREAGLKPILFLRPIIPGLIEDEYIELIDQAVDHGAHGLVAGSLRITRSIIERFKSKRLPVREILERAPCIPKGREQVSIDTGDLKREIARYAMRKGLLFFPEACMANLYTHGRICWKMIKLGLRVLGDKPPVLNKNEVFKIGQYLGLTVDRIRDRGSYVDIWVKPVDRVNTTLFSELVKCRFKKCVRIHK
;
A
#
# COMPACT_ATOMS: atom_id res chain seq x y z
N MET A 1 -18.06 -18.82 15.64
CA MET A 1 -16.85 -18.41 14.90
C MET A 1 -17.20 -17.22 14.02
N ILE A 2 -16.37 -16.19 14.00
CA ILE A 2 -16.57 -14.98 13.16
C ILE A 2 -16.47 -15.40 11.68
N TYR A 3 -17.33 -14.85 10.81
CA TYR A 3 -17.44 -15.24 9.39
C TYR A 3 -16.09 -15.24 8.67
N GLU A 4 -15.32 -14.17 8.82
CA GLU A 4 -14.03 -13.99 8.16
C GLU A 4 -12.99 -15.04 8.59
N LEU A 5 -13.04 -15.48 9.86
CA LEU A 5 -12.17 -16.54 10.39
C LEU A 5 -12.60 -17.92 9.91
N ARG A 6 -13.90 -18.15 9.75
CA ARG A 6 -14.43 -19.36 9.12
C ARG A 6 -13.98 -19.47 7.67
N LEU A 7 -14.14 -18.39 6.89
CA LEU A 7 -13.70 -18.34 5.50
C LEU A 7 -12.20 -18.64 5.40
N LYS A 8 -11.39 -18.08 6.30
CA LYS A 8 -9.95 -18.34 6.36
C LYS A 8 -9.62 -19.81 6.59
N GLU A 9 -10.29 -20.46 7.52
CA GLU A 9 -10.12 -21.89 7.79
C GLU A 9 -10.50 -22.75 6.57
N GLU A 10 -11.63 -22.44 5.93
CA GLU A 10 -12.11 -23.15 4.74
C GLU A 10 -11.15 -22.99 3.55
N LEU A 11 -10.66 -21.78 3.30
CA LEU A 11 -9.67 -21.52 2.25
C LEU A 11 -8.34 -22.20 2.58
N ARG A 12 -7.91 -22.18 3.85
CA ARG A 12 -6.66 -22.82 4.26
C ARG A 12 -6.67 -24.31 3.92
N ARG A 13 -7.72 -25.04 4.30
CA ARG A 13 -7.88 -26.48 4.00
C ARG A 13 -7.84 -26.77 2.50
N LYS A 14 -8.55 -25.98 1.70
CA LYS A 14 -8.53 -26.11 0.23
C LYS A 14 -7.14 -25.97 -0.36
N ILE A 15 -6.32 -25.06 0.18
CA ILE A 15 -4.95 -24.85 -0.30
C ILE A 15 -4.01 -25.94 0.22
N GLU A 16 -4.24 -26.47 1.43
CA GLU A 16 -3.48 -27.60 1.96
C GLU A 16 -3.57 -28.83 1.07
N ASP A 17 -4.75 -29.10 0.48
CA ASP A 17 -4.99 -30.24 -0.40
C ASP A 17 -4.23 -30.14 -1.74
N ILE A 18 -3.79 -28.93 -2.13
CA ILE A 18 -3.08 -28.68 -3.40
C ILE A 18 -1.56 -28.70 -3.20
N LEU A 19 -1.07 -28.47 -1.98
CA LEU A 19 0.35 -28.30 -1.70
C LEU A 19 1.00 -29.59 -1.18
N SER A 20 2.21 -29.87 -1.68
CA SER A 20 3.07 -30.88 -1.08
C SER A 20 3.40 -30.53 0.38
N ARG A 21 3.84 -31.52 1.15
CA ARG A 21 4.33 -31.29 2.52
C ARG A 21 5.48 -30.26 2.56
N GLU A 22 6.44 -30.38 1.64
CA GLU A 22 7.58 -29.46 1.53
C GLU A 22 7.13 -28.01 1.27
N SER A 23 6.22 -27.79 0.31
CA SER A 23 5.69 -26.46 0.02
C SER A 23 4.94 -25.85 1.21
N ARG A 24 4.20 -26.67 1.97
CA ARG A 24 3.53 -26.23 3.21
C ARG A 24 4.55 -25.80 4.26
N GLU A 25 5.57 -26.61 4.53
CA GLU A 25 6.63 -26.29 5.51
C GLU A 25 7.38 -25.00 5.10
N LYS A 26 7.74 -24.87 3.82
CA LYS A 26 8.37 -23.68 3.26
C LYS A 26 7.53 -22.42 3.49
N ALA A 27 6.24 -22.47 3.18
CA ALA A 27 5.32 -21.35 3.36
C ALA A 27 5.08 -20.98 4.85
N LEU A 28 4.99 -21.97 5.74
CA LEU A 28 4.86 -21.75 7.18
C LEU A 28 6.11 -21.08 7.77
N ASN A 29 7.29 -21.43 7.27
CA ASN A 29 8.56 -20.85 7.72
C ASN A 29 8.82 -19.44 7.15
N ASP A 30 8.11 -19.03 6.10
CA ASP A 30 8.26 -17.72 5.47
C ASP A 30 7.81 -16.55 6.37
N HIS A 31 8.38 -15.37 6.16
CA HIS A 31 8.02 -14.18 6.93
C HIS A 31 6.54 -13.74 6.71
N HIS A 32 5.94 -14.02 5.55
CA HIS A 32 4.53 -13.70 5.28
C HIS A 32 3.56 -14.47 6.17
N SER A 33 3.96 -15.61 6.76
CA SER A 33 3.12 -16.37 7.72
C SER A 33 3.03 -15.75 9.11
N ARG A 34 3.81 -14.70 9.41
CA ARG A 34 3.85 -14.09 10.75
C ARG A 34 3.97 -12.58 10.79
N ARG A 35 4.17 -11.94 9.62
CA ARG A 35 4.31 -10.48 9.53
C ARG A 35 3.05 -9.76 9.98
N LYS A 36 3.23 -8.65 10.71
CA LYS A 36 2.12 -7.76 11.07
C LYS A 36 1.70 -6.87 9.89
N PRO A 37 0.42 -6.49 9.80
CA PRO A 37 -0.04 -5.49 8.85
C PRO A 37 0.61 -4.13 9.13
N ARG A 38 0.76 -3.32 8.07
CA ARG A 38 1.04 -1.89 8.18
C ARG A 38 -0.28 -1.12 8.25
N PRO A 39 -0.29 0.18 8.62
CA PRO A 39 -1.53 0.96 8.74
C PRO A 39 -2.45 0.93 7.51
N CYS A 40 -1.91 0.70 6.31
CA CYS A 40 -2.65 0.64 5.05
C CYS A 40 -2.85 -0.79 4.49
N GLY A 41 -2.53 -1.83 5.26
CA GLY A 41 -2.73 -3.23 4.88
C GLY A 41 -1.47 -4.10 4.95
N PHE A 42 -1.57 -5.30 4.40
CA PHE A 42 -0.50 -6.27 4.27
C PHE A 42 0.38 -5.97 3.07
N THR A 43 1.67 -5.80 3.31
CA THR A 43 2.64 -5.65 2.23
C THR A 43 3.12 -7.02 1.76
N ILE A 44 3.11 -7.26 0.45
CA ILE A 44 3.57 -8.49 -0.19
C ILE A 44 4.87 -8.22 -0.94
N HIS A 45 5.85 -9.09 -0.73
CA HIS A 45 7.16 -8.97 -1.37
C HIS A 45 7.26 -9.93 -2.56
N THR A 46 7.40 -9.40 -3.77
CA THR A 46 7.64 -10.19 -4.99
C THR A 46 9.12 -10.39 -5.30
N GLY A 47 9.97 -9.78 -4.47
CA GLY A 47 11.42 -9.87 -4.48
C GLY A 47 12.04 -9.19 -3.26
N ILE A 48 13.35 -9.27 -3.17
CA ILE A 48 14.15 -8.71 -2.08
C ILE A 48 15.24 -7.81 -2.69
N GLY A 49 15.33 -6.58 -2.19
CA GLY A 49 16.23 -5.55 -2.71
C GLY A 49 15.71 -4.85 -3.96
N CYS A 50 16.40 -3.80 -4.41
CA CYS A 50 15.99 -3.01 -5.56
C CYS A 50 17.18 -2.33 -6.25
N SER A 51 17.32 -2.53 -7.56
CA SER A 51 18.39 -1.96 -8.39
C SER A 51 18.18 -0.50 -8.80
N LEU A 52 17.01 0.09 -8.51
CA LEU A 52 16.69 1.44 -8.96
C LEU A 52 17.43 2.56 -8.21
N GLN A 53 17.92 2.27 -6.99
CA GLN A 53 18.74 3.15 -6.15
C GLN A 53 18.28 4.62 -6.11
N CYS A 54 16.97 4.87 -6.01
CA CYS A 54 16.47 6.25 -5.91
C CYS A 54 17.12 6.96 -4.72
N THR A 55 17.49 8.22 -4.88
CA THR A 55 18.23 9.01 -3.88
C THR A 55 17.49 9.07 -2.53
N TYR A 56 16.16 9.09 -2.59
CA TYR A 56 15.25 9.12 -1.44
C TYR A 56 14.85 7.73 -0.91
N CYS A 57 15.43 6.64 -1.43
CA CYS A 57 14.98 5.28 -1.13
C CYS A 57 15.42 4.84 0.27
N TYR A 58 14.44 4.49 1.13
CA TYR A 58 14.69 4.09 2.52
C TYR A 58 15.13 2.62 2.69
N ILE A 59 15.03 1.78 1.66
CA ILE A 59 15.18 0.32 1.85
C ILE A 59 16.61 -0.08 2.22
N GLY A 60 17.61 0.66 1.72
CA GLY A 60 19.01 0.43 2.09
C GLY A 60 19.23 0.63 3.59
N ASP A 61 18.58 1.64 4.17
CA ASP A 61 18.63 1.91 5.61
C ASP A 61 17.85 0.88 6.45
N MET A 62 16.95 0.13 5.81
CA MET A 62 16.30 -1.04 6.40
C MET A 62 17.14 -2.32 6.30
N GLY A 63 18.34 -2.26 5.68
CA GLY A 63 19.25 -3.40 5.52
C GLY A 63 19.06 -4.20 4.24
N PHE A 64 18.29 -3.70 3.26
CA PHE A 64 18.16 -4.37 1.96
C PHE A 64 19.29 -3.97 1.00
N SER A 65 19.70 -4.90 0.14
CA SER A 65 20.71 -4.65 -0.89
C SER A 65 20.14 -3.91 -2.11
N TRP A 66 21.04 -3.30 -2.89
CA TRP A 66 20.72 -2.75 -4.21
C TRP A 66 20.73 -3.81 -5.32
N SER A 67 21.13 -5.04 -5.02
CA SER A 67 20.86 -6.19 -5.87
C SER A 67 19.42 -6.65 -5.68
N ILE A 68 18.81 -7.15 -6.74
CA ILE A 68 17.43 -7.66 -6.72
C ILE A 68 17.43 -9.17 -6.87
N ARG A 69 16.60 -9.84 -6.08
CA ARG A 69 16.32 -11.28 -6.20
C ARG A 69 14.81 -11.49 -6.20
N GLU A 70 14.35 -12.46 -6.98
CA GLU A 70 12.94 -12.88 -6.94
C GLU A 70 12.60 -13.48 -5.56
N TYR A 71 11.34 -13.34 -5.11
CA TYR A 71 10.91 -13.94 -3.86
C TYR A 71 10.77 -15.47 -4.01
N PRO A 72 11.17 -16.27 -3.00
CA PRO A 72 11.29 -17.73 -3.17
C PRO A 72 9.95 -18.49 -3.15
N LEU A 73 8.88 -17.92 -2.60
CA LEU A 73 7.57 -18.57 -2.60
C LEU A 73 6.92 -18.49 -3.98
N ASN A 74 6.20 -19.54 -4.37
CA ASN A 74 5.25 -19.45 -5.48
C ASN A 74 3.90 -18.86 -5.03
N GLY A 75 3.02 -18.60 -6.00
CA GLY A 75 1.75 -17.93 -5.72
C GLY A 75 0.85 -18.70 -4.75
N VAL A 76 0.78 -20.02 -4.88
CA VAL A 76 -0.02 -20.87 -3.98
C VAL A 76 0.63 -20.98 -2.60
N GLU A 77 1.96 -21.10 -2.54
CA GLU A 77 2.75 -21.06 -1.30
C GLU A 77 2.54 -19.73 -0.55
N LEU A 78 2.53 -18.59 -1.26
CA LEU A 78 2.24 -17.28 -0.67
C LEU A 78 0.82 -17.24 -0.10
N VAL A 79 -0.18 -17.70 -0.86
CA VAL A 79 -1.57 -17.76 -0.41
C VAL A 79 -1.67 -18.58 0.88
N TYR A 80 -1.01 -19.74 0.93
CA TYR A 80 -0.98 -20.57 2.13
C TYR A 80 -0.29 -19.88 3.31
N ALA A 81 0.83 -19.19 3.07
CA ALA A 81 1.51 -18.40 4.09
C ALA A 81 0.58 -17.30 4.65
N LEU A 82 -0.15 -16.58 3.80
CA LEU A 82 -1.12 -15.56 4.22
C LEU A 82 -2.29 -16.16 5.02
N LEU A 83 -2.84 -17.30 4.58
CA LEU A 83 -3.91 -17.99 5.30
C LEU A 83 -3.46 -18.52 6.67
N ASN A 84 -2.17 -18.76 6.87
CA ASN A 84 -1.59 -19.10 8.17
C ASN A 84 -1.15 -17.89 8.99
N ASN A 85 -1.15 -16.69 8.42
CA ASN A 85 -0.77 -15.49 9.15
C ASN A 85 -1.85 -15.09 10.15
N PRO A 86 -1.56 -15.01 11.47
CA PRO A 86 -2.59 -14.79 12.49
C PRO A 86 -3.33 -13.45 12.34
N TYR A 87 -2.77 -12.45 11.64
CA TYR A 87 -3.39 -11.13 11.47
C TYR A 87 -4.10 -10.95 10.13
N PHE A 88 -3.96 -11.89 9.19
CA PHE A 88 -4.52 -11.77 7.85
C PHE A 88 -6.00 -12.17 7.83
N VAL A 89 -6.81 -11.38 7.14
CA VAL A 89 -8.25 -11.60 6.97
C VAL A 89 -8.53 -11.75 5.47
N PRO A 90 -9.00 -12.91 4.98
CA PRO A 90 -9.27 -13.11 3.56
C PRO A 90 -10.60 -12.50 3.11
N GLY A 91 -10.81 -12.44 1.79
CA GLY A 91 -12.06 -12.04 1.15
C GLY A 91 -12.06 -10.58 0.68
N GLU A 92 -13.08 -10.25 -0.11
CA GLU A 92 -13.29 -8.90 -0.68
C GLU A 92 -13.35 -7.79 0.39
N ASN A 93 -13.78 -8.15 1.60
CA ASN A 93 -13.86 -7.23 2.72
C ASN A 93 -12.69 -7.33 3.70
N GLY A 94 -11.76 -8.25 3.44
CA GLY A 94 -10.63 -8.56 4.29
C GLY A 94 -9.48 -7.55 4.22
N SER A 95 -8.31 -8.01 4.62
CA SER A 95 -7.08 -7.24 4.65
C SER A 95 -6.74 -6.69 3.27
N LEU A 96 -6.40 -5.40 3.20
CA LEU A 96 -5.89 -4.79 1.97
C LEU A 96 -4.48 -5.28 1.68
N ILE A 97 -4.17 -5.52 0.41
CA ILE A 97 -2.85 -5.99 -0.04
C ILE A 97 -2.12 -4.88 -0.79
N ALA A 98 -0.84 -4.70 -0.49
CA ALA A 98 0.05 -3.74 -1.13
C ALA A 98 1.34 -4.41 -1.63
N ILE A 99 1.56 -4.40 -2.94
CA ILE A 99 2.73 -4.97 -3.61
C ILE A 99 3.71 -3.83 -3.97
N GLY A 100 5.01 -4.07 -3.76
CA GLY A 100 6.08 -3.11 -4.10
C GLY A 100 6.61 -2.28 -2.93
N SER A 101 6.78 -2.89 -1.76
CA SER A 101 7.23 -2.22 -0.53
C SER A 101 8.75 -2.19 -0.31
N VAL A 102 9.45 -3.27 -0.67
CA VAL A 102 10.91 -3.46 -0.45
C VAL A 102 11.65 -3.85 -1.73
N THR A 103 10.93 -3.88 -2.85
CA THR A 103 11.44 -4.17 -4.19
C THR A 103 10.57 -3.47 -5.22
N GLU A 104 11.05 -3.34 -6.45
CA GLU A 104 10.24 -2.90 -7.58
C GLU A 104 9.53 -4.11 -8.19
N PRO A 105 8.18 -4.20 -8.13
CA PRO A 105 7.47 -5.42 -8.48
C PRO A 105 7.48 -5.77 -9.97
N PHE A 106 7.63 -4.80 -10.86
CA PHE A 106 7.64 -5.08 -12.31
C PHE A 106 9.04 -5.01 -12.93
N HIS A 107 10.08 -5.05 -12.10
CA HIS A 107 11.45 -5.23 -12.56
C HIS A 107 11.58 -6.58 -13.28
N GLY A 108 12.50 -6.71 -14.25
CA GLY A 108 12.65 -7.94 -15.05
C GLY A 108 12.81 -9.22 -14.22
N VAL A 109 13.45 -9.11 -13.04
CA VAL A 109 13.67 -10.22 -12.09
C VAL A 109 12.44 -10.61 -11.27
N THR A 110 11.53 -9.68 -10.99
CA THR A 110 10.39 -9.89 -10.05
C THR A 110 9.04 -9.90 -10.74
N ARG A 111 9.02 -9.51 -12.01
CA ARG A 111 7.80 -9.35 -12.82
C ARG A 111 6.96 -10.62 -12.87
N THR A 112 7.56 -11.76 -13.18
CA THR A 112 6.85 -13.03 -13.31
C THR A 112 6.18 -13.39 -11.99
N ARG A 113 6.93 -13.34 -10.88
CA ARG A 113 6.40 -13.53 -9.53
C ARG A 113 5.27 -12.57 -9.18
N THR A 114 5.39 -11.30 -9.56
CA THR A 114 4.33 -10.30 -9.32
C THR A 114 3.03 -10.68 -10.02
N LEU A 115 3.08 -11.05 -11.30
CA LEU A 115 1.88 -11.43 -12.06
C LEU A 115 1.25 -12.72 -11.49
N GLU A 116 2.07 -13.71 -11.15
CA GLU A 116 1.64 -14.96 -10.52
C GLU A 116 0.98 -14.73 -9.14
N TYR A 117 1.54 -13.83 -8.33
CA TYR A 117 0.98 -13.48 -7.03
C TYR A 117 -0.36 -12.78 -7.16
N ILE A 118 -0.48 -11.82 -8.08
CA ILE A 118 -1.75 -11.14 -8.35
C ILE A 118 -2.79 -12.18 -8.75
N GLU A 119 -2.47 -13.08 -9.69
CA GLU A 119 -3.38 -14.15 -10.11
C GLU A 119 -3.80 -15.08 -8.96
N SER A 120 -2.84 -15.53 -8.15
CA SER A 120 -3.11 -16.43 -7.03
C SER A 120 -3.96 -15.77 -5.95
N ILE A 121 -3.67 -14.50 -5.61
CA ILE A 121 -4.45 -13.74 -4.62
C ILE A 121 -5.87 -13.49 -5.14
N SER A 122 -6.02 -13.06 -6.40
CA SER A 122 -7.34 -12.83 -7.00
C SER A 122 -8.16 -14.12 -7.07
N LYS A 123 -7.53 -15.24 -7.42
CA LYS A 123 -8.17 -16.55 -7.55
C LYS A 123 -8.62 -17.14 -6.21
N TYR A 124 -7.75 -17.10 -5.19
CA TYR A 124 -7.98 -17.86 -3.95
C TYR A 124 -8.44 -17.02 -2.77
N LEU A 125 -8.09 -15.73 -2.73
CA LEU A 125 -8.32 -14.88 -1.55
C LEU A 125 -9.39 -13.81 -1.79
N GLY A 126 -9.43 -13.23 -2.99
CA GLY A 126 -10.38 -12.16 -3.34
C GLY A 126 -10.14 -10.83 -2.60
N ASN A 127 -9.00 -10.69 -1.92
CA ASN A 127 -8.63 -9.47 -1.19
C ASN A 127 -8.31 -8.30 -2.14
N PRO A 128 -8.64 -7.05 -1.79
CA PRO A 128 -8.30 -5.89 -2.62
C PRO A 128 -6.80 -5.69 -2.80
N ILE A 129 -6.34 -5.66 -4.06
CA ILE A 129 -4.91 -5.60 -4.41
C ILE A 129 -4.52 -4.20 -4.88
N GLN A 130 -3.43 -3.69 -4.34
CA GLN A 130 -2.75 -2.51 -4.83
C GLN A 130 -1.30 -2.84 -5.15
N PHE A 131 -0.74 -2.22 -6.20
CA PHE A 131 0.69 -2.22 -6.44
C PHE A 131 1.21 -0.80 -6.63
N SER A 132 2.47 -0.58 -6.26
CA SER A 132 3.20 0.64 -6.63
C SER A 132 4.41 0.31 -7.49
N THR A 133 4.57 1.01 -8.61
CA THR A 133 5.65 0.75 -9.57
C THR A 133 6.21 2.04 -10.18
N LYS A 134 7.48 1.99 -10.55
CA LYS A 134 8.14 2.94 -11.47
C LYS A 134 8.33 2.39 -12.87
N MET A 135 8.01 1.12 -13.10
CA MET A 135 8.31 0.45 -14.36
C MET A 135 7.29 0.79 -15.45
N TYR A 136 7.75 0.69 -16.68
CA TYR A 136 6.86 0.72 -17.83
C TYR A 136 6.00 -0.55 -17.86
N LEU A 137 4.67 -0.38 -17.96
CA LEU A 137 3.75 -1.47 -18.22
C LEU A 137 3.17 -1.28 -19.62
N THR A 138 3.29 -2.33 -20.43
CA THR A 138 2.75 -2.38 -21.79
C THR A 138 1.23 -2.49 -21.76
N ARG A 139 0.61 -2.33 -22.93
CA ARG A 139 -0.83 -2.61 -23.10
C ARG A 139 -1.20 -4.06 -22.77
N LYS A 140 -0.34 -5.03 -23.10
CA LYS A 140 -0.56 -6.45 -22.78
C LYS A 140 -0.61 -6.67 -21.26
N ASP A 141 0.26 -6.00 -20.53
CA ASP A 141 0.28 -6.08 -19.07
C ASP A 141 -0.97 -5.46 -18.46
N ALA A 142 -1.37 -4.29 -18.96
CA ALA A 142 -2.59 -3.62 -18.52
C ALA A 142 -3.83 -4.49 -18.74
N LEU A 143 -3.96 -5.13 -19.91
CA LEU A 143 -5.06 -6.06 -20.21
C LEU A 143 -5.02 -7.31 -19.34
N PHE A 144 -3.84 -7.87 -19.07
CA PHE A 144 -3.68 -8.98 -18.13
C PHE A 144 -4.16 -8.58 -16.73
N LEU A 145 -3.64 -7.48 -16.19
CA LEU A 145 -4.01 -6.99 -14.86
C LEU A 145 -5.53 -6.74 -14.76
N ARG A 146 -6.13 -6.12 -15.79
CA ARG A 146 -7.58 -5.90 -15.87
C ARG A 146 -8.38 -7.19 -15.87
N LYS A 147 -7.92 -8.21 -16.59
CA LYS A 147 -8.58 -9.52 -16.68
C LYS A 147 -8.50 -10.26 -15.35
N THR A 148 -7.34 -10.20 -14.68
CA THR A 148 -7.08 -10.93 -13.44
C THR A 148 -7.77 -10.30 -12.24
N ASP A 149 -7.72 -8.97 -12.13
CA ASP A 149 -8.40 -8.21 -11.09
C ASP A 149 -8.92 -6.88 -11.66
N PRO A 150 -10.21 -6.82 -12.01
CA PRO A 150 -10.85 -5.60 -12.50
C PRO A 150 -10.74 -4.39 -11.56
N GLY A 151 -10.59 -4.64 -10.25
CA GLY A 151 -10.52 -3.62 -9.20
C GLY A 151 -9.09 -3.17 -8.87
N ILE A 152 -8.06 -3.85 -9.37
CA ILE A 152 -6.67 -3.64 -8.96
C ILE A 152 -6.26 -2.17 -9.01
N SER A 153 -5.63 -1.71 -7.92
CA SER A 153 -5.25 -0.32 -7.72
C SER A 153 -3.81 -0.06 -8.21
N PRO A 154 -3.61 0.63 -9.34
CA PRO A 154 -2.28 0.91 -9.86
C PRO A 154 -1.77 2.24 -9.30
N LEU A 155 -0.72 2.22 -8.49
CA LEU A 155 -0.02 3.42 -8.05
C LEU A 155 1.23 3.65 -8.91
N ILE A 156 1.16 4.61 -9.82
CA ILE A 156 2.27 4.88 -10.75
C ILE A 156 3.13 6.00 -10.19
N THR A 157 4.36 5.65 -9.79
CA THR A 157 5.24 6.57 -9.06
C THR A 157 5.93 7.52 -10.01
N ILE A 158 5.54 8.80 -9.96
CA ILE A 158 6.17 9.91 -10.66
C ILE A 158 6.31 11.02 -9.64
N VAL A 159 7.54 11.30 -9.22
CA VAL A 159 7.82 12.28 -8.16
C VAL A 159 8.47 13.55 -8.68
N THR A 160 8.93 13.51 -9.93
CA THR A 160 9.60 14.59 -10.63
C THR A 160 9.53 14.34 -12.13
N ILE A 161 9.57 15.41 -12.91
CA ILE A 161 9.84 15.39 -14.35
C ILE A 161 11.26 15.89 -14.59
N LYS A 162 11.61 17.05 -14.02
CA LYS A 162 12.83 17.81 -14.31
C LYS A 162 14.09 17.22 -13.66
N TYR A 163 13.96 16.59 -12.49
CA TYR A 163 15.10 16.13 -11.68
C TYR A 163 15.25 14.60 -11.69
N ALA A 164 14.61 13.90 -12.64
CA ALA A 164 14.51 12.46 -12.67
C ALA A 164 15.89 11.76 -12.71
N GLU A 165 16.84 12.23 -13.51
CA GLU A 165 18.17 11.62 -13.60
C GLU A 165 18.93 11.68 -12.27
N ARG A 166 18.76 12.77 -11.50
CA ARG A 166 19.41 12.94 -10.21
C ARG A 166 18.68 12.15 -9.12
N LEU A 167 17.36 12.14 -9.11
CA LEU A 167 16.57 11.47 -8.08
C LEU A 167 16.44 9.96 -8.30
N GLU A 168 16.35 9.50 -9.54
CA GLU A 168 15.95 8.15 -9.93
C GLU A 168 16.75 7.64 -11.15
N PRO A 169 18.10 7.66 -11.11
CA PRO A 169 18.96 7.46 -12.27
C PRO A 169 18.76 6.14 -13.02
N TYR A 170 18.35 5.09 -12.31
CA TYR A 170 18.20 3.74 -12.88
C TYR A 170 16.73 3.35 -13.12
N ALA A 171 15.79 4.25 -12.82
CA ALA A 171 14.37 4.02 -13.11
C ALA A 171 14.01 4.49 -14.52
N PRO A 172 12.99 3.90 -15.17
CA PRO A 172 12.51 4.41 -16.46
C PRO A 172 12.16 5.90 -16.38
N PRO A 173 12.36 6.67 -17.46
CA PRO A 173 12.08 8.11 -17.44
C PRO A 173 10.59 8.39 -17.18
N PRO A 174 10.24 9.57 -16.62
CA PRO A 174 8.85 9.94 -16.32
C PRO A 174 7.89 9.75 -17.51
N SER A 175 8.33 10.05 -18.73
CA SER A 175 7.54 9.86 -19.97
C SER A 175 7.03 8.42 -20.16
N LYS A 176 7.86 7.42 -19.85
CA LYS A 176 7.46 6.00 -19.89
C LYS A 176 6.45 5.67 -18.79
N ARG A 177 6.54 6.31 -17.63
CA ARG A 177 5.62 6.11 -16.51
C ARG A 177 4.26 6.76 -16.77
N PHE A 178 4.23 7.95 -17.37
CA PHE A 178 2.99 8.53 -17.90
C PHE A 178 2.36 7.64 -18.98
N LYS A 179 3.17 7.02 -19.85
CA LYS A 179 2.66 6.02 -20.80
C LYS A 179 2.05 4.80 -20.11
N THR A 180 2.59 4.35 -18.97
CA THR A 180 1.95 3.33 -18.13
C THR A 180 0.56 3.75 -17.67
N ILE A 181 0.39 4.99 -17.19
CA ILE A 181 -0.93 5.53 -16.81
C ILE A 181 -1.90 5.42 -18.00
N LYS A 182 -1.48 5.87 -19.18
CA LYS A 182 -2.29 5.79 -20.40
C LYS A 182 -2.68 4.36 -20.76
N ASN A 183 -1.72 3.42 -20.77
CA ASN A 183 -1.99 2.02 -21.09
C ASN A 183 -2.98 1.37 -20.10
N LEU A 184 -2.84 1.65 -18.81
CA LEU A 184 -3.76 1.16 -17.77
C LEU A 184 -5.16 1.78 -17.91
N ARG A 185 -5.24 3.07 -18.21
CA ARG A 185 -6.51 3.76 -18.44
C ARG A 185 -7.24 3.22 -19.66
N GLU A 186 -6.53 3.03 -20.77
CA GLU A 186 -7.06 2.44 -22.02
C GLU A 186 -7.58 1.00 -21.78
N ALA A 187 -6.97 0.24 -20.87
CA ALA A 187 -7.45 -1.09 -20.47
C ALA A 187 -8.67 -1.05 -19.52
N GLY A 188 -9.18 0.13 -19.15
CA GLY A 188 -10.34 0.28 -18.26
C GLY A 188 -10.01 0.24 -16.76
N LEU A 189 -8.72 0.30 -16.39
CA LEU A 189 -8.30 0.45 -14.99
C LEU A 189 -8.35 1.93 -14.55
N LYS A 190 -8.16 2.14 -13.25
CA LYS A 190 -8.15 3.46 -12.59
C LYS A 190 -6.75 3.79 -12.08
N PRO A 191 -5.77 4.07 -12.95
CA PRO A 191 -4.40 4.36 -12.53
C PRO A 191 -4.34 5.64 -11.69
N ILE A 192 -3.57 5.62 -10.62
CA ILE A 192 -3.43 6.72 -9.67
C ILE A 192 -2.00 7.25 -9.75
N LEU A 193 -1.87 8.56 -9.92
CA LEU A 193 -0.58 9.22 -9.79
C LEU A 193 -0.10 9.09 -8.35
N PHE A 194 1.05 8.47 -8.15
CA PHE A 194 1.65 8.28 -6.84
C PHE A 194 2.81 9.23 -6.64
N LEU A 195 2.48 10.46 -6.22
CA LEU A 195 3.43 11.52 -5.90
C LEU A 195 3.99 11.30 -4.49
N ARG A 196 4.83 10.28 -4.36
CA ARG A 196 5.44 9.89 -3.08
C ARG A 196 6.90 9.45 -3.28
N PRO A 197 7.87 10.16 -2.71
CA PRO A 197 7.70 11.28 -1.78
C PRO A 197 7.49 12.64 -2.45
N ILE A 198 6.86 13.56 -1.73
CA ILE A 198 6.95 15.02 -1.94
C ILE A 198 8.33 15.47 -1.47
N ILE A 199 9.07 16.16 -2.33
CA ILE A 199 10.44 16.62 -2.08
C ILE A 199 10.47 18.16 -2.11
N PRO A 200 10.51 18.84 -0.95
CA PRO A 200 10.60 20.29 -0.86
C PRO A 200 11.83 20.86 -1.55
N GLY A 201 11.68 22.06 -2.12
CA GLY A 201 12.70 22.74 -2.92
C GLY A 201 12.83 22.20 -4.34
N LEU A 202 11.95 21.28 -4.76
CA LEU A 202 11.89 20.74 -6.12
C LEU A 202 10.44 20.67 -6.61
N ILE A 203 9.56 20.11 -5.79
CA ILE A 203 8.18 19.82 -6.21
C ILE A 203 7.36 21.08 -6.48
N GLU A 204 7.67 22.17 -5.78
CA GLU A 204 7.06 23.49 -5.95
C GLU A 204 7.19 23.99 -7.39
N ASP A 205 8.30 23.64 -8.07
CA ASP A 205 8.63 24.09 -9.42
C ASP A 205 7.95 23.29 -10.54
N GLU A 206 7.34 22.15 -10.21
CA GLU A 206 6.87 21.20 -11.24
C GLU A 206 5.56 20.46 -10.92
N TYR A 207 4.96 20.61 -9.74
CA TYR A 207 3.74 19.86 -9.40
C TYR A 207 2.57 20.16 -10.34
N ILE A 208 2.46 21.40 -10.84
CA ILE A 208 1.43 21.82 -11.80
C ILE A 208 1.57 21.01 -13.09
N GLU A 209 2.75 21.06 -13.70
CA GLU A 209 3.08 20.34 -14.94
C GLU A 209 2.93 18.83 -14.75
N LEU A 210 3.41 18.29 -13.63
CA LEU A 210 3.34 16.87 -13.30
C LEU A 210 1.90 16.37 -13.20
N ILE A 211 1.02 17.16 -12.56
CA ILE A 211 -0.40 16.82 -12.45
C ILE A 211 -1.10 16.94 -13.79
N ASP A 212 -0.82 17.99 -14.57
CA ASP A 212 -1.41 18.20 -15.89
C ASP A 212 -1.04 17.04 -16.83
N GLN A 213 0.24 16.65 -16.88
CA GLN A 213 0.65 15.47 -17.64
C GLN A 213 -0.01 14.18 -17.16
N ALA A 214 -0.21 14.01 -15.84
CA ALA A 214 -0.91 12.84 -15.32
C ALA A 214 -2.38 12.80 -15.79
N VAL A 215 -3.06 13.94 -15.79
CA VAL A 215 -4.44 14.09 -16.27
C VAL A 215 -4.52 13.79 -17.77
N ASP A 216 -3.61 14.35 -18.57
CA ASP A 216 -3.56 14.13 -20.03
C ASP A 216 -3.34 12.65 -20.39
N HIS A 217 -2.65 11.91 -19.52
CA HIS A 217 -2.45 10.47 -19.67
C HIS A 217 -3.56 9.63 -19.03
N GLY A 218 -4.57 10.27 -18.43
CA GLY A 218 -5.76 9.60 -17.91
C GLY A 218 -5.62 9.05 -16.48
N ALA A 219 -4.79 9.68 -15.65
CA ALA A 219 -4.79 9.40 -14.22
C ALA A 219 -6.21 9.62 -13.65
N HIS A 220 -6.63 8.71 -12.77
CA HIS A 220 -7.94 8.75 -12.14
C HIS A 220 -7.93 9.47 -10.79
N GLY A 221 -6.76 9.55 -10.16
CA GLY A 221 -6.59 10.23 -8.90
C GLY A 221 -5.11 10.41 -8.55
N LEU A 222 -4.88 10.97 -7.37
CA LEU A 222 -3.56 11.28 -6.84
C LEU A 222 -3.44 10.81 -5.39
N VAL A 223 -2.36 10.12 -5.07
CA VAL A 223 -1.91 9.86 -3.69
C VAL A 223 -0.60 10.61 -3.46
N ALA A 224 -0.57 11.46 -2.44
CA ALA A 224 0.60 12.24 -2.06
C ALA A 224 1.16 11.79 -0.70
N GLY A 225 2.48 11.62 -0.58
CA GLY A 225 3.12 11.21 0.67
C GLY A 225 4.37 12.00 1.01
N SER A 226 4.63 12.21 2.30
CA SER A 226 5.83 12.92 2.75
C SER A 226 7.10 12.12 2.44
N LEU A 227 8.19 12.84 2.19
CA LEU A 227 9.53 12.27 2.27
C LEU A 227 9.82 11.76 3.69
N ARG A 228 10.51 10.62 3.73
CA ARG A 228 11.18 10.14 4.93
C ARG A 228 12.67 10.27 4.73
N ILE A 229 13.34 10.81 5.72
CA ILE A 229 14.77 11.03 5.71
C ILE A 229 15.46 10.13 6.74
N THR A 230 16.68 9.75 6.40
CA THR A 230 17.69 9.13 7.24
C THR A 230 18.98 9.92 7.04
N ARG A 231 20.00 9.70 7.86
CA ARG A 231 21.31 10.34 7.64
C ARG A 231 21.87 9.99 6.24
N SER A 232 21.77 8.73 5.84
CA SER A 232 22.18 8.25 4.51
C SER A 232 21.41 8.94 3.36
N ILE A 233 20.10 9.13 3.50
CA ILE A 233 19.30 9.89 2.51
C ILE A 233 19.80 11.33 2.42
N ILE A 234 20.03 12.02 3.54
CA ILE A 234 20.54 13.40 3.54
C ILE A 234 21.89 13.48 2.82
N GLU A 235 22.83 12.58 3.11
CA GLU A 235 24.14 12.56 2.45
C GLU A 235 24.03 12.30 0.94
N ARG A 236 23.12 11.42 0.50
CA ARG A 236 22.85 11.20 -0.93
C ARG A 236 22.23 12.40 -1.63
N PHE A 237 21.38 13.16 -0.93
CA PHE A 237 20.87 14.43 -1.46
C PHE A 237 22.00 15.43 -1.63
N LYS A 238 22.84 15.59 -0.61
CA LYS A 238 24.01 16.48 -0.64
C LYS A 238 24.98 16.12 -1.76
N SER A 239 25.35 14.84 -1.90
CA SER A 239 26.31 14.39 -2.92
C SER A 239 25.80 14.63 -4.35
N LYS A 240 24.48 14.55 -4.54
CA LYS A 240 23.83 14.85 -5.82
C LYS A 240 23.43 16.31 -5.99
N ARG A 241 23.88 17.20 -5.09
CA ARG A 241 23.59 18.66 -5.07
C ARG A 241 22.09 19.00 -4.99
N LEU A 242 21.27 18.10 -4.45
CA LEU A 242 19.83 18.28 -4.31
C LEU A 242 19.51 19.09 -3.05
N PRO A 243 18.31 19.72 -2.95
CA PRO A 243 17.89 20.48 -1.78
C PRO A 243 18.04 19.69 -0.49
N VAL A 244 18.76 20.24 0.47
CA VAL A 244 18.93 19.66 1.82
C VAL A 244 18.38 20.60 2.87
N ARG A 245 18.56 21.91 2.70
CA ARG A 245 18.11 22.93 3.64
C ARG A 245 16.59 22.89 3.79
N GLU A 246 15.88 22.95 2.66
CA GLU A 246 14.42 22.93 2.54
C GLU A 246 13.83 21.65 3.15
N ILE A 247 14.55 20.53 3.05
CA ILE A 247 14.17 19.26 3.64
C ILE A 247 14.34 19.28 5.16
N LEU A 248 15.48 19.77 5.65
CA LEU A 248 15.81 19.79 7.08
C LEU A 248 15.00 20.82 7.87
N GLU A 249 14.67 21.97 7.28
CA GLU A 249 13.75 22.97 7.87
C GLU A 249 12.36 22.39 8.15
N ARG A 250 11.96 21.35 7.41
CA ARG A 250 10.70 20.61 7.57
C ARG A 250 10.82 19.34 8.41
N ALA A 251 12.02 19.02 8.90
CA ALA A 251 12.23 17.82 9.72
C ALA A 251 11.95 18.14 11.21
N PRO A 252 11.14 17.33 11.91
CA PRO A 252 10.90 17.54 13.34
C PRO A 252 12.16 17.32 14.19
N CYS A 253 13.11 16.54 13.67
CA CYS A 253 14.41 16.31 14.27
C CYS A 253 15.40 15.80 13.20
N ILE A 254 16.70 15.90 13.49
CA ILE A 254 17.75 15.31 12.65
C ILE A 254 17.79 13.79 12.91
N PRO A 255 17.71 12.95 11.87
CA PRO A 255 17.77 11.49 12.03
C PRO A 255 19.09 11.01 12.64
N LYS A 256 19.01 10.13 13.64
CA LYS A 256 20.12 9.42 14.28
C LYS A 256 20.13 7.95 13.85
N GLY A 257 21.32 7.42 13.55
CA GLY A 257 21.48 6.02 13.14
C GLY A 257 20.67 5.67 11.87
N ARG A 258 19.84 4.63 11.97
CA ARG A 258 18.99 4.11 10.86
C ARG A 258 17.52 4.51 10.99
N GLU A 259 17.18 5.44 11.88
CA GLU A 259 15.79 5.85 12.06
C GLU A 259 15.27 6.61 10.84
N GLN A 260 13.99 6.40 10.51
CA GLN A 260 13.32 7.13 9.45
C GLN A 260 12.44 8.23 10.05
N VAL A 261 12.81 9.48 9.78
CA VAL A 261 12.03 10.66 10.19
C VAL A 261 11.18 11.13 9.01
N SER A 262 9.88 11.29 9.21
CA SER A 262 9.02 11.89 8.19
C SER A 262 9.07 13.41 8.31
N ILE A 263 9.30 14.11 7.21
CA ILE A 263 9.24 15.57 7.18
C ILE A 263 7.80 16.07 7.08
N ASP A 264 7.57 17.31 7.53
CA ASP A 264 6.28 17.99 7.35
C ASP A 264 6.16 18.59 5.94
N THR A 265 5.13 18.15 5.25
CA THR A 265 4.75 18.62 3.90
C THR A 265 3.24 18.88 3.84
N GLY A 266 2.62 19.18 4.99
CA GLY A 266 1.17 19.34 5.09
C GLY A 266 0.63 20.49 4.23
N ASP A 267 1.34 21.60 4.17
CA ASP A 267 1.12 22.73 3.27
C ASP A 267 1.21 22.32 1.78
N LEU A 268 2.33 21.72 1.37
CA LEU A 268 2.55 21.27 -0.01
C LEU A 268 1.50 20.25 -0.43
N LYS A 269 1.16 19.29 0.44
CA LYS A 269 0.08 18.33 0.21
C LYS A 269 -1.26 19.02 -0.02
N ARG A 270 -1.58 20.09 0.72
CA ARG A 270 -2.83 20.84 0.53
C ARG A 270 -2.84 21.56 -0.81
N GLU A 271 -1.73 22.14 -1.23
CA GLU A 271 -1.60 22.80 -2.54
C GLU A 271 -1.74 21.82 -3.70
N ILE A 272 -0.99 20.73 -3.65
CA ILE A 272 -1.07 19.60 -4.60
C ILE A 272 -2.50 19.06 -4.67
N ALA A 273 -3.14 18.82 -3.52
CA ALA A 273 -4.52 18.32 -3.47
C ALA A 273 -5.50 19.31 -4.10
N ARG A 274 -5.41 20.60 -3.77
CA ARG A 274 -6.26 21.64 -4.35
C ARG A 274 -6.12 21.71 -5.86
N TYR A 275 -4.89 21.68 -6.37
CA TYR A 275 -4.64 21.72 -7.81
C TYR A 275 -5.16 20.45 -8.51
N ALA A 276 -4.84 19.27 -7.99
CA ALA A 276 -5.29 17.99 -8.53
C ALA A 276 -6.83 17.92 -8.62
N MET A 277 -7.53 18.34 -7.56
CA MET A 277 -9.00 18.36 -7.55
C MET A 277 -9.59 19.35 -8.55
N ARG A 278 -8.98 20.54 -8.74
CA ARG A 278 -9.40 21.48 -9.79
C ARG A 278 -9.24 20.90 -11.20
N LYS A 279 -8.25 20.03 -11.41
CA LYS A 279 -8.03 19.31 -12.67
C LYS A 279 -8.86 18.03 -12.80
N GLY A 280 -9.78 17.77 -11.87
CA GLY A 280 -10.71 16.63 -11.93
C GLY A 280 -10.15 15.32 -11.37
N LEU A 281 -8.95 15.31 -10.79
CA LEU A 281 -8.43 14.11 -10.11
C LEU A 281 -9.06 13.94 -8.73
N LEU A 282 -9.34 12.69 -8.36
CA LEU A 282 -9.64 12.34 -6.98
C LEU A 282 -8.38 12.42 -6.13
N PHE A 283 -8.45 13.05 -4.96
CA PHE A 283 -7.33 13.09 -4.03
C PHE A 283 -7.50 12.05 -2.90
N PHE A 284 -6.48 11.21 -2.71
CA PHE A 284 -6.43 10.18 -1.68
C PHE A 284 -5.26 10.45 -0.73
N PRO A 285 -5.53 10.89 0.52
CA PRO A 285 -4.46 11.09 1.51
C PRO A 285 -3.70 9.81 1.87
N GLU A 286 -4.34 8.66 1.74
CA GLU A 286 -3.73 7.35 1.98
C GLU A 286 -3.94 6.37 0.82
N ALA A 287 -2.90 5.58 0.55
CA ALA A 287 -2.88 4.57 -0.49
C ALA A 287 -4.02 3.53 -0.35
N CYS A 288 -4.39 3.16 0.89
CA CYS A 288 -5.49 2.23 1.14
C CYS A 288 -6.85 2.75 0.65
N MET A 289 -7.05 4.08 0.62
CA MET A 289 -8.30 4.65 0.08
C MET A 289 -8.39 4.46 -1.43
N ALA A 290 -7.28 4.66 -2.15
CA ALA A 290 -7.22 4.36 -3.57
C ALA A 290 -7.48 2.87 -3.83
N ASN A 291 -6.93 1.98 -2.99
CA ASN A 291 -7.19 0.55 -3.10
C ASN A 291 -8.69 0.24 -2.96
N LEU A 292 -9.33 0.69 -1.88
CA LEU A 292 -10.77 0.50 -1.68
C LEU A 292 -11.59 1.10 -2.83
N TYR A 293 -11.32 2.35 -3.21
CA TYR A 293 -12.08 3.07 -4.24
C TYR A 293 -12.06 2.34 -5.59
N THR A 294 -10.88 1.85 -5.98
CA THR A 294 -10.72 1.14 -7.26
C THR A 294 -11.48 -0.18 -7.30
N HIS A 295 -11.61 -0.87 -6.15
CA HIS A 295 -12.43 -2.07 -5.95
C HIS A 295 -13.93 -1.77 -5.73
N GLY A 296 -14.38 -0.53 -5.93
CA GLY A 296 -15.79 -0.18 -5.73
C GLY A 296 -16.21 -0.22 -4.25
N ARG A 297 -15.26 0.00 -3.34
CA ARG A 297 -15.49 0.05 -1.89
C ARG A 297 -15.21 1.44 -1.33
N ILE A 298 -15.91 1.81 -0.27
CA ILE A 298 -15.69 3.08 0.44
C ILE A 298 -15.48 2.86 1.95
N CYS A 299 -14.71 3.77 2.57
CA CYS A 299 -14.52 3.79 4.02
C CYS A 299 -15.03 5.10 4.65
N TRP A 300 -15.21 5.11 5.96
CA TRP A 300 -15.72 6.29 6.68
C TRP A 300 -14.81 7.53 6.54
N LYS A 301 -13.49 7.32 6.40
CA LYS A 301 -12.56 8.42 6.17
C LYS A 301 -12.71 9.02 4.77
N MET A 302 -12.98 8.20 3.76
CA MET A 302 -13.30 8.68 2.40
C MET A 302 -14.60 9.49 2.38
N ILE A 303 -15.65 9.05 3.08
CA ILE A 303 -16.91 9.82 3.19
C ILE A 303 -16.66 11.21 3.77
N LYS A 304 -15.88 11.29 4.86
CA LYS A 304 -15.51 12.55 5.52
C LYS A 304 -14.76 13.50 4.56
N LEU A 305 -14.02 12.96 3.60
CA LEU A 305 -13.29 13.71 2.58
C LEU A 305 -14.17 14.07 1.36
N GLY A 306 -15.46 13.76 1.39
CA GLY A 306 -16.37 14.04 0.27
C GLY A 306 -16.32 13.01 -0.86
N LEU A 307 -15.50 11.97 -0.76
CA LEU A 307 -15.45 10.90 -1.76
C LEU A 307 -16.72 10.05 -1.71
N ARG A 308 -17.14 9.52 -2.86
CA ARG A 308 -18.33 8.68 -3.03
C ARG A 308 -18.01 7.52 -3.97
N VAL A 309 -18.61 6.37 -3.74
CA VAL A 309 -18.59 5.22 -4.64
C VAL A 309 -20.02 4.81 -4.88
N LEU A 310 -20.41 4.67 -6.16
CA LEU A 310 -21.78 4.35 -6.53
C LEU A 310 -22.14 2.95 -6.02
N GLY A 311 -23.29 2.82 -5.36
CA GLY A 311 -23.81 1.54 -4.89
C GLY A 311 -23.14 0.97 -3.64
N ASP A 312 -22.19 1.67 -3.01
CA ASP A 312 -21.53 1.20 -1.79
C ASP A 312 -21.66 2.21 -0.64
N LYS A 313 -21.85 1.69 0.57
CA LYS A 313 -21.81 2.46 1.83
C LYS A 313 -21.03 1.64 2.87
N PRO A 314 -20.09 2.26 3.61
CA PRO A 314 -19.38 1.55 4.65
C PRO A 314 -20.36 1.06 5.73
N PRO A 315 -20.19 -0.14 6.28
CA PRO A 315 -21.04 -0.64 7.36
C PRO A 315 -21.02 0.30 8.57
N VAL A 316 -22.20 0.50 9.18
CA VAL A 316 -22.33 1.26 10.42
C VAL A 316 -21.66 0.49 11.56
N LEU A 317 -20.92 1.19 12.40
CA LEU A 317 -20.23 0.59 13.54
C LEU A 317 -21.25 -0.01 14.53
N ASN A 318 -21.23 -1.34 14.68
CA ASN A 318 -22.03 -2.03 15.68
C ASN A 318 -21.14 -2.38 16.88
N LYS A 319 -21.34 -1.68 18.01
CA LYS A 319 -20.55 -1.92 19.24
C LYS A 319 -20.69 -3.34 19.77
N ASN A 320 -21.88 -3.94 19.69
CA ASN A 320 -22.12 -5.30 20.17
C ASN A 320 -21.31 -6.33 19.35
N GLU A 321 -21.20 -6.13 18.04
CA GLU A 321 -20.32 -6.96 17.22
C GLU A 321 -18.84 -6.78 17.62
N VAL A 322 -18.39 -5.55 17.89
CA VAL A 322 -17.02 -5.31 18.36
C VAL A 322 -16.75 -6.03 19.69
N PHE A 323 -17.68 -5.98 20.65
CA PHE A 323 -17.57 -6.74 21.90
C PHE A 323 -17.50 -8.25 21.65
N LYS A 324 -18.36 -8.79 20.77
CA LYS A 324 -18.34 -10.22 20.38
C LYS A 324 -17.01 -10.64 19.76
N ILE A 325 -16.44 -9.81 18.89
CA ILE A 325 -15.11 -10.06 18.29
C ILE A 325 -14.04 -10.10 19.39
N GLY A 326 -14.10 -9.16 20.35
CA GLY A 326 -13.18 -9.12 21.48
C GLY A 326 -13.26 -10.38 22.33
N GLN A 327 -14.47 -10.74 22.78
CA GLN A 327 -14.72 -11.95 23.58
C GLN A 327 -14.25 -13.21 22.85
N TYR A 328 -14.53 -13.34 21.56
CA TYR A 328 -14.08 -14.48 20.75
C TYR A 328 -12.54 -14.60 20.71
N LEU A 329 -11.83 -13.48 20.74
CA LEU A 329 -10.37 -13.43 20.77
C LEU A 329 -9.79 -13.42 22.20
N GLY A 330 -10.60 -13.68 23.23
CA GLY A 330 -10.16 -13.64 24.63
C GLY A 330 -9.71 -12.25 25.10
N LEU A 331 -10.27 -11.17 24.51
CA LEU A 331 -10.03 -9.79 24.89
C LEU A 331 -11.23 -9.22 25.63
N THR A 332 -10.98 -8.53 26.74
CA THR A 332 -12.00 -7.71 27.40
C THR A 332 -11.96 -6.31 26.80
N VAL A 333 -13.03 -5.93 26.10
CA VAL A 333 -13.23 -4.57 25.59
C VAL A 333 -13.95 -3.78 26.69
N ASP A 334 -13.32 -2.74 27.23
CA ASP A 334 -13.93 -1.92 28.30
C ASP A 334 -14.78 -0.79 27.72
N ARG A 335 -14.28 -0.14 26.66
CA ARG A 335 -14.89 1.08 26.11
C ARG A 335 -14.67 1.18 24.62
N ILE A 336 -15.69 1.71 23.91
CA ILE A 336 -15.64 2.02 22.48
C ILE A 336 -16.12 3.45 22.27
N ARG A 337 -15.31 4.28 21.61
CA ARG A 337 -15.66 5.66 21.22
C ARG A 337 -15.54 5.83 19.72
N ASP A 338 -16.68 6.07 19.06
CA ASP A 338 -16.72 6.40 17.63
C ASP A 338 -16.34 7.88 17.42
N ARG A 339 -15.44 8.13 16.47
CA ARG A 339 -14.94 9.46 16.08
C ARG A 339 -15.28 9.77 14.61
N GLY A 340 -16.27 9.08 14.04
CA GLY A 340 -16.63 9.15 12.64
C GLY A 340 -15.70 8.29 11.78
N SER A 341 -14.54 8.83 11.38
CA SER A 341 -13.57 8.10 10.54
C SER A 341 -12.65 7.16 11.31
N TYR A 342 -12.57 7.34 12.63
CA TYR A 342 -11.79 6.49 13.55
C TYR A 342 -12.71 5.89 14.61
N VAL A 343 -12.27 4.78 15.19
CA VAL A 343 -12.81 4.25 16.44
C VAL A 343 -11.67 4.04 17.43
N ASP A 344 -11.83 4.60 18.62
CA ASP A 344 -10.96 4.36 19.76
C ASP A 344 -11.56 3.21 20.58
N ILE A 345 -10.76 2.17 20.85
CA ILE A 345 -11.19 0.99 21.61
C ILE A 345 -10.19 0.74 22.75
N TRP A 346 -10.69 0.69 23.98
CA TRP A 346 -9.91 0.36 25.16
C TRP A 346 -10.07 -1.12 25.46
N VAL A 347 -8.97 -1.84 25.53
CA VAL A 347 -8.95 -3.29 25.75
C VAL A 347 -7.97 -3.64 26.87
N LYS A 348 -8.38 -4.52 27.77
CA LYS A 348 -7.45 -5.16 28.73
C LYS A 348 -6.78 -6.33 28.02
N PRO A 349 -5.46 -6.27 27.78
CA PRO A 349 -4.77 -7.30 27.00
C PRO A 349 -4.50 -8.55 27.83
N VAL A 350 -4.65 -9.72 27.21
CA VAL A 350 -4.04 -10.98 27.68
C VAL A 350 -2.76 -11.28 26.88
N ASP A 351 -2.68 -10.84 25.61
CA ASP A 351 -1.46 -10.85 24.77
C ASP A 351 -1.51 -9.78 23.64
N ARG A 352 -0.36 -9.36 23.09
CA ARG A 352 -0.23 -8.42 21.95
C ARG A 352 -0.76 -9.00 20.63
N VAL A 353 -0.70 -10.31 20.40
CA VAL A 353 -1.15 -10.93 19.13
C VAL A 353 -2.64 -10.69 18.91
N ASN A 354 -3.46 -10.93 19.93
CA ASN A 354 -4.92 -10.80 19.85
C ASN A 354 -5.37 -9.37 19.53
N THR A 355 -4.69 -8.35 20.07
CA THR A 355 -5.05 -6.94 19.80
C THR A 355 -4.85 -6.52 18.34
N THR A 356 -3.87 -7.12 17.65
CA THR A 356 -3.59 -6.78 16.24
C THR A 356 -4.63 -7.42 15.31
N LEU A 357 -4.92 -8.72 15.50
CA LEU A 357 -5.99 -9.40 14.76
C LEU A 357 -7.35 -8.75 15.04
N PHE A 358 -7.64 -8.43 16.30
CA PHE A 358 -8.85 -7.70 16.70
C PHE A 358 -8.98 -6.38 15.92
N SER A 359 -7.91 -5.59 15.84
CA SER A 359 -7.89 -4.35 15.07
C SER A 359 -8.19 -4.58 13.59
N GLU A 360 -7.58 -5.60 12.98
CA GLU A 360 -7.80 -5.91 11.56
C GLU A 360 -9.23 -6.37 11.29
N LEU A 361 -9.81 -7.23 12.12
CA LEU A 361 -11.21 -7.66 11.98
C LEU A 361 -12.17 -6.48 12.05
N VAL A 362 -12.00 -5.58 13.03
CA VAL A 362 -12.83 -4.38 13.16
C VAL A 362 -12.65 -3.44 11.95
N LYS A 363 -11.44 -3.26 11.44
CA LYS A 363 -11.18 -2.47 10.22
C LYS A 363 -11.87 -3.08 9.00
N CYS A 364 -11.73 -4.39 8.80
CA CYS A 364 -12.29 -5.13 7.66
C CYS A 364 -13.82 -5.07 7.67
N ARG A 365 -14.41 -5.29 8.86
CA ARG A 365 -15.86 -5.34 9.10
C ARG A 365 -16.53 -3.98 8.93
N PHE A 366 -15.97 -2.92 9.52
CA PHE A 366 -16.63 -1.61 9.59
C PHE A 366 -16.01 -0.54 8.70
N LYS A 367 -14.90 -0.85 8.00
CA LYS A 367 -14.15 0.10 7.16
C LYS A 367 -13.84 1.41 7.90
N LYS A 368 -13.47 1.30 9.18
CA LYS A 368 -13.03 2.40 10.05
C LYS A 368 -11.57 2.22 10.41
N CYS A 369 -10.84 3.32 10.56
CA CYS A 369 -9.51 3.26 11.16
C CYS A 369 -9.64 2.96 12.66
N VAL A 370 -8.90 1.98 13.17
CA VAL A 370 -8.99 1.55 14.57
C VAL A 370 -7.76 2.01 15.35
N ARG A 371 -7.98 2.57 16.54
CA ARG A 371 -6.94 2.88 17.53
C ARG A 371 -7.21 2.06 18.78
N ILE A 372 -6.26 1.21 19.14
CA ILE A 372 -6.35 0.39 20.35
C ILE A 372 -5.59 1.12 21.47
N HIS A 373 -6.27 1.29 22.60
CA HIS A 373 -5.75 1.82 23.84
C HIS A 373 -5.70 0.68 24.85
N LYS A 374 -4.64 0.64 25.66
CA LYS A 374 -4.46 -0.37 26.72
C LYS A 374 -4.77 0.24 28.07
#